data_AF-A0A1A7YGW9-F1
#
_entry.id   AF-A0A1A7YGW9-F1
#
_cell.length_a   1.000
_cell.length_b   1.000
_cell.length_c   1.000
_cell.angle_alpha   90.00
_cell.angle_beta   90.00
_cell.angle_gamma   90.00
#
_symmetry.space_group_name_H-M   'P 1'
#
loop_
_entity.id
_entity.type
_entity.pdbx_description
1 polymer ?
#
loop_
_entity_poly.entity_id
_entity_poly.type
_entity_poly.pdbx_seq_one_letter_code
_entity_poly.pdbx_strand_id
1 'polypeptide(L)'
;MHNAGFGPLTDLVFAFAGQLLPLEMDDTETGLLSAICLICGDRMDLEEPEKVDKLQEPLLEALKIYARRRRPNKPHMFPRMLMKITDLRGISTKGAERAITLKMEIPGPMPPLIREMLENPEAFEDQTDSSESAPPPPPPPPPPPPAVVVKQEVEDEDDSWATENGSEPSPEEEDEDDDDELCDEERDRASDSDGEPWGGLDNLD
;
A
#
# COMPACT_ATOMS: atom_id res chain seq x y z
N MET A 1 34.29 10.01 -14.61
CA MET A 1 33.43 8.84 -14.89
C MET A 1 32.01 9.34 -14.84
N HIS A 2 31.23 9.16 -15.91
CA HIS A 2 29.80 9.49 -15.86
C HIS A 2 29.16 8.51 -14.87
N ASN A 3 28.68 9.02 -13.75
CA ASN A 3 27.95 8.21 -12.78
C ASN A 3 26.66 7.76 -13.48
N ALA A 4 26.50 6.46 -13.75
CA ALA A 4 25.38 5.88 -14.49
C ALA A 4 24.04 5.92 -13.69
N GLY A 5 23.83 6.95 -12.87
CA GLY A 5 22.65 7.13 -12.03
C GLY A 5 22.76 6.52 -10.62
N PHE A 6 23.62 5.52 -10.39
CA PHE A 6 23.71 4.82 -9.09
C PHE A 6 24.21 5.70 -7.94
N GLY A 7 25.14 6.62 -8.19
CA GLY A 7 25.61 7.58 -7.19
C GLY A 7 26.04 6.89 -5.88
N PRO A 8 25.52 7.31 -4.70
CA PRO A 8 25.84 6.69 -3.41
C PRO A 8 25.46 5.22 -3.27
N LEU A 9 24.58 4.67 -4.13
CA LEU A 9 24.21 3.26 -4.09
C LEU A 9 25.27 2.33 -4.65
N THR A 10 26.25 2.87 -5.38
CA THR A 10 27.27 2.08 -6.07
C THR A 10 27.95 1.09 -5.13
N ASP A 11 28.51 1.59 -4.02
CA ASP A 11 29.23 0.75 -3.06
C ASP A 11 28.32 -0.28 -2.38
N LEU A 12 27.05 0.07 -2.15
CA LEU A 12 26.08 -0.83 -1.54
C LEU A 12 25.72 -1.99 -2.47
N VAL A 13 25.49 -1.71 -3.76
CA VAL A 13 25.20 -2.72 -4.77
C VAL A 13 26.40 -3.62 -5.00
N PHE A 14 27.62 -3.06 -5.05
CA PHE A 14 28.85 -3.85 -5.15
C PHE A 14 29.08 -4.72 -3.91
N ALA A 15 28.84 -4.19 -2.70
CA ALA A 15 28.92 -4.96 -1.47
C ALA A 15 27.93 -6.14 -1.47
N PHE A 16 26.68 -5.91 -1.90
CA PHE A 16 25.68 -6.96 -2.04
C PHE A 16 26.08 -8.01 -3.07
N ALA A 17 26.56 -7.60 -4.24
CA ALA A 17 27.08 -8.52 -5.25
C ALA A 17 28.23 -9.38 -4.69
N GLY A 18 29.14 -8.78 -3.93
CA GLY A 18 30.20 -9.50 -3.22
C GLY A 18 29.68 -10.51 -2.20
N GLN A 19 28.57 -10.22 -1.53
CA GLN A 19 27.92 -11.16 -0.60
C GLN A 19 27.19 -12.31 -1.30
N LEU A 20 26.83 -12.17 -2.58
CA LEU A 20 26.21 -13.25 -3.37
C LEU A 20 27.25 -14.27 -3.86
N LEU A 21 28.51 -13.87 -4.07
CA LEU A 21 29.56 -14.77 -4.57
C LEU A 21 29.71 -16.06 -3.74
N PRO A 22 29.77 -16.03 -2.39
CA PRO A 22 29.89 -17.24 -1.59
C PRO A 22 28.68 -18.18 -1.63
N LEU A 23 27.53 -17.71 -2.14
CA LEU A 23 26.34 -18.55 -2.32
C LEU A 23 26.47 -19.43 -3.58
N GLU A 24 27.33 -19.05 -4.54
CA GLU A 24 27.59 -19.79 -5.78
C GLU A 24 26.31 -20.19 -6.52
N MET A 25 25.32 -19.29 -6.54
CA MET A 25 23.99 -19.53 -7.12
C MET A 25 24.09 -19.87 -8.60
N ASP A 26 23.29 -20.84 -9.07
CA ASP A 26 23.10 -21.05 -10.50
C ASP A 26 21.86 -20.29 -11.01
N ASP A 27 21.62 -20.39 -12.31
CA ASP A 27 20.49 -19.75 -12.98
C ASP A 27 19.15 -20.26 -12.42
N THR A 28 19.07 -21.53 -11.99
CA THR A 28 17.87 -22.10 -11.39
C THR A 28 17.56 -21.49 -10.02
N GLU A 29 18.55 -21.43 -9.13
CA GLU A 29 18.39 -20.80 -7.82
C GLU A 29 18.09 -19.30 -7.94
N THR A 30 18.74 -18.62 -8.89
CA THR A 30 18.51 -17.20 -9.16
C THR A 30 17.10 -16.94 -9.72
N GLY A 31 16.64 -17.79 -10.65
CA GLY A 31 15.30 -17.71 -11.21
C GLY A 31 14.22 -17.98 -10.15
N LEU A 32 14.39 -19.01 -9.32
CA LEU A 32 13.49 -19.31 -8.22
C LEU A 32 13.45 -18.19 -7.17
N LEU A 33 14.61 -17.63 -6.79
CA LEU A 33 14.66 -16.52 -5.86
C LEU A 33 13.97 -15.27 -6.43
N SER A 34 14.15 -15.00 -7.72
CA SER A 34 13.47 -13.90 -8.43
C SER A 34 11.95 -14.10 -8.46
N ALA A 35 11.49 -15.34 -8.70
CA ALA A 35 10.06 -15.66 -8.66
C ALA A 35 9.47 -15.50 -7.26
N ILE A 36 10.19 -15.92 -6.21
CA ILE A 36 9.79 -15.72 -4.80
C ILE A 36 9.73 -14.22 -4.45
N CYS A 37 10.67 -13.41 -4.93
CA CYS A 37 10.64 -11.96 -4.75
C CYS A 37 9.43 -11.29 -5.42
N LEU A 38 9.03 -11.81 -6.59
CA LEU A 38 7.90 -11.26 -7.36
C LEU A 38 6.55 -11.69 -6.80
N ILE A 39 6.39 -12.98 -6.48
CA ILE A 39 5.16 -13.56 -5.94
C ILE A 39 5.26 -13.51 -4.42
N CYS A 40 4.78 -12.45 -3.78
CA CYS A 40 4.86 -12.27 -2.33
C CYS A 40 3.54 -11.68 -1.81
N GLY A 41 2.90 -12.32 -0.84
CA GLY A 41 1.63 -11.88 -0.25
C GLY A 41 1.75 -10.65 0.65
N ASP A 42 2.96 -10.24 1.04
CA ASP A 42 3.19 -9.06 1.90
C ASP A 42 3.05 -7.71 1.16
N ARG A 43 2.65 -7.72 -0.12
CA ARG A 43 2.50 -6.48 -0.89
C ARG A 43 1.22 -5.78 -0.46
N MET A 44 1.32 -4.46 -0.25
CA MET A 44 0.15 -3.62 -0.03
C MET A 44 -0.77 -3.69 -1.26
N ASP A 45 -2.06 -3.50 -1.02
CA ASP A 45 -3.09 -3.36 -2.06
C ASP A 45 -3.32 -4.62 -2.91
N LEU A 46 -2.94 -5.80 -2.39
CA LEU A 46 -3.33 -7.08 -2.98
C LEU A 46 -4.82 -7.35 -2.72
N GLU A 47 -5.57 -7.58 -3.79
CA GLU A 47 -6.96 -8.04 -3.70
C GLU A 47 -7.05 -9.46 -3.09
N GLU A 48 -6.10 -10.32 -3.43
CA GLU A 48 -6.14 -11.75 -3.09
C GLU A 48 -4.81 -12.27 -2.47
N PRO A 49 -4.38 -11.75 -1.29
CA PRO A 49 -3.08 -12.07 -0.70
C PRO A 49 -2.92 -13.58 -0.41
N GLU A 50 -3.97 -14.25 0.07
CA GLU A 50 -3.94 -15.68 0.35
C GLU A 50 -3.68 -16.53 -0.90
N LYS A 51 -4.18 -16.11 -2.07
CA LYS A 51 -3.91 -16.83 -3.33
C LYS A 51 -2.45 -16.65 -3.74
N VAL A 52 -1.88 -15.46 -3.53
CA VAL A 52 -0.47 -15.17 -3.80
C VAL A 52 0.44 -16.02 -2.91
N ASP A 53 0.12 -16.16 -1.63
CA ASP A 53 0.88 -17.02 -0.70
C ASP A 53 0.85 -18.49 -1.13
N LYS A 54 -0.34 -19.01 -1.47
CA LYS A 54 -0.49 -20.37 -2.02
C LYS A 54 0.31 -20.58 -3.31
N LEU A 55 0.48 -19.54 -4.14
CA LEU A 55 1.32 -19.59 -5.33
C LEU A 55 2.83 -19.53 -5.00
N GLN A 56 3.22 -18.88 -3.91
CA GLN A 56 4.61 -18.78 -3.47
C GLN A 56 5.11 -20.08 -2.80
N GLU A 57 4.25 -20.76 -2.03
CA GLU A 57 4.57 -22.03 -1.34
C GLU A 57 5.33 -23.06 -2.20
N PRO A 58 4.87 -23.44 -3.41
CA PRO A 58 5.59 -24.41 -4.25
C PRO A 58 6.96 -23.90 -4.72
N LEU A 59 7.15 -22.58 -4.87
CA LEU A 59 8.45 -22.00 -5.24
C LEU A 59 9.46 -22.10 -4.09
N LEU A 60 9.01 -21.84 -2.87
CA LEU A 60 9.83 -21.99 -1.66
C LEU A 60 10.27 -23.45 -1.48
N GLU A 61 9.33 -24.40 -1.62
CA GLU A 61 9.65 -25.82 -1.48
C GLU A 61 10.54 -26.30 -2.64
N ALA A 62 10.30 -25.85 -3.87
CA ALA A 62 11.17 -26.15 -5.01
C ALA A 62 12.62 -25.66 -4.78
N LEU A 63 12.80 -24.42 -4.33
CA LEU A 63 14.13 -23.87 -4.03
C LEU A 63 14.82 -24.67 -2.93
N LYS A 64 14.09 -25.02 -1.86
CA LYS A 64 14.61 -25.82 -0.75
C LYS A 64 15.07 -27.21 -1.19
N ILE A 65 14.24 -27.93 -1.95
CA ILE A 65 14.57 -29.27 -2.46
C ILE A 65 15.76 -29.18 -3.42
N TYR A 66 15.74 -28.24 -4.37
CA TYR A 66 16.80 -28.06 -5.35
C TYR A 66 18.15 -27.75 -4.68
N ALA A 67 18.18 -26.78 -3.75
CA ALA A 67 19.38 -26.39 -3.02
C ALA A 67 19.97 -27.56 -2.22
N ARG A 68 19.11 -28.33 -1.52
CA ARG A 68 19.54 -29.51 -0.75
C ARG A 68 20.08 -30.62 -1.64
N ARG A 69 19.48 -30.83 -2.81
CA ARG A 69 19.95 -31.83 -3.78
C ARG A 69 21.29 -31.45 -4.40
N ARG A 70 21.47 -30.17 -4.75
CA ARG A 70 22.70 -29.66 -5.36
C ARG A 70 23.84 -29.56 -4.35
N ARG A 71 23.55 -29.23 -3.09
CA ARG A 71 24.55 -29.06 -2.02
C ARG A 71 24.16 -29.84 -0.75
N PRO A 72 24.20 -31.18 -0.74
CA PRO A 72 23.78 -32.00 0.41
C PRO A 72 24.56 -31.69 1.70
N ASN A 73 25.83 -31.30 1.56
CA ASN A 73 26.71 -30.98 2.68
C ASN A 73 26.54 -29.55 3.22
N LYS A 74 25.68 -28.72 2.60
CA LYS A 74 25.45 -27.33 2.99
C LYS A 74 23.93 -27.06 3.16
N PRO A 75 23.26 -27.63 4.18
CA PRO A 75 21.81 -27.49 4.36
C PRO A 75 21.35 -26.05 4.65
N HIS A 76 22.26 -25.20 5.14
CA HIS A 76 22.01 -23.80 5.47
C HIS A 76 21.96 -22.87 4.23
N MET A 77 22.15 -23.40 3.02
CA MET A 77 22.14 -22.58 1.79
C MET A 77 20.76 -22.05 1.46
N PHE A 78 19.71 -22.86 1.66
CA PHE A 78 18.32 -22.42 1.46
C PHE A 78 17.97 -21.17 2.30
N PRO A 79 18.11 -21.19 3.65
CA PRO A 79 17.81 -20.01 4.44
C PRO A 79 18.77 -18.84 4.14
N ARG A 80 20.06 -19.09 3.82
CA ARG A 80 20.97 -18.01 3.41
C ARG A 80 20.53 -17.32 2.12
N MET A 81 20.01 -18.06 1.14
CA MET A 81 19.47 -17.47 -0.09
C MET A 81 18.23 -16.63 0.22
N LEU A 82 17.31 -17.12 1.06
CA LEU A 82 16.13 -16.34 1.46
C LEU A 82 16.49 -15.04 2.20
N MET A 83 17.51 -15.04 3.06
CA MET A 83 17.95 -13.82 3.73
C MET A 83 18.43 -12.73 2.75
N LYS A 84 18.89 -13.11 1.55
CA LYS A 84 19.27 -12.12 0.52
C LYS A 84 18.09 -11.36 -0.05
N ILE A 85 16.87 -11.88 0.08
CA ILE A 85 15.65 -11.14 -0.27
C ILE A 85 15.50 -9.92 0.65
N THR A 86 15.71 -10.09 1.96
CA THR A 86 15.63 -8.98 2.93
C THR A 86 16.70 -7.93 2.67
N ASP A 87 17.94 -8.36 2.41
CA ASP A 87 19.03 -7.45 2.02
C ASP A 87 18.66 -6.67 0.75
N LEU A 88 18.10 -7.36 -0.26
CA LEU A 88 17.68 -6.76 -1.53
C LEU A 88 16.53 -5.76 -1.34
N ARG A 89 15.55 -6.05 -0.48
CA ARG A 89 14.46 -5.11 -0.13
C ARG A 89 15.06 -3.80 0.41
N GLY A 90 16.03 -3.88 1.33
CA GLY A 90 16.70 -2.70 1.89
C GLY A 90 17.47 -1.88 0.85
N ILE A 91 18.11 -2.53 -0.13
CA ILE A 91 18.78 -1.84 -1.24
C ILE A 91 17.73 -1.18 -2.15
N SER A 92 16.63 -1.85 -2.43
CA SER A 92 15.54 -1.35 -3.27
C SER A 92 14.90 -0.08 -2.68
N THR A 93 14.72 0.00 -1.36
CA THR A 93 14.22 1.21 -0.69
C THR A 93 15.13 2.41 -0.94
N LYS A 94 16.45 2.25 -0.74
CA LYS A 94 17.43 3.32 -1.05
C LYS A 94 17.50 3.61 -2.56
N GLY A 95 17.21 2.59 -3.39
CA GLY A 95 17.01 2.70 -4.84
C GLY A 95 15.91 3.69 -5.22
N ALA A 96 14.74 3.57 -4.57
CA ALA A 96 13.62 4.47 -4.79
C ALA A 96 13.96 5.92 -4.38
N GLU A 97 14.62 6.11 -3.22
CA GLU A 97 15.11 7.43 -2.79
C GLU A 97 16.10 8.03 -3.80
N ARG A 98 17.04 7.21 -4.31
CA ARG A 98 17.99 7.65 -5.33
C ARG A 98 17.27 8.05 -6.61
N ALA A 99 16.23 7.33 -7.03
CA ALA A 99 15.46 7.65 -8.22
C ALA A 99 14.83 9.05 -8.13
N ILE A 100 14.36 9.46 -6.95
CA ILE A 100 13.84 10.82 -6.71
C ILE A 100 14.95 11.86 -6.91
N THR A 101 16.11 11.68 -6.26
CA THR A 101 17.23 12.63 -6.42
C THR A 101 17.76 12.67 -7.85
N LEU A 102 17.76 11.53 -8.55
CA LEU A 102 18.21 11.42 -9.93
C LEU A 102 17.30 12.19 -10.90
N LYS A 103 15.98 12.21 -10.65
CA LYS A 103 15.02 13.04 -11.43
C LYS A 103 15.37 14.52 -11.41
N MET A 104 15.96 15.01 -10.31
CA MET A 104 16.38 16.41 -10.18
C MET A 104 17.73 16.70 -10.86
N GLU A 105 18.54 15.66 -11.10
CA GLU A 105 19.88 15.77 -11.70
C GLU A 105 19.85 15.64 -13.23
N ILE A 106 18.87 14.93 -13.79
CA ILE A 106 18.79 14.69 -15.24
C ILE A 106 18.12 15.86 -15.99
N PRO A 107 18.64 16.27 -17.16
CA PRO A 107 17.96 17.21 -18.02
C PRO A 107 16.81 16.49 -18.74
N GLY A 108 15.61 16.56 -18.16
CA GLY A 108 14.38 16.04 -18.75
C GLY A 108 13.67 15.00 -17.88
N PRO A 109 12.48 14.55 -18.29
CA PRO A 109 11.70 13.63 -17.50
C PRO A 109 12.30 12.21 -17.48
N MET A 110 12.13 11.50 -16.37
CA MET A 110 12.50 10.09 -16.27
C MET A 110 11.69 9.26 -17.30
N PRO A 111 12.31 8.25 -17.97
CA PRO A 111 11.61 7.37 -18.91
C PRO A 111 10.34 6.76 -18.31
N PRO A 112 9.25 6.65 -19.09
CA PRO A 112 7.91 6.35 -18.56
C PRO A 112 7.83 5.01 -17.82
N LEU A 113 8.45 3.94 -18.34
CA LEU A 113 8.44 2.64 -17.67
C LEU A 113 9.20 2.65 -16.34
N ILE A 114 10.33 3.35 -16.27
CA ILE A 114 11.12 3.49 -15.04
C ILE A 114 10.31 4.29 -14.01
N ARG A 115 9.57 5.29 -14.48
CA ARG A 115 8.69 6.11 -13.66
C ARG A 115 7.57 5.26 -13.05
N GLU A 116 6.82 4.54 -13.87
CA GLU A 116 5.72 3.65 -13.45
C GLU A 116 6.18 2.60 -12.45
N MET A 117 7.39 2.05 -12.61
CA MET A 117 7.93 1.06 -11.69
C MET A 117 8.42 1.63 -10.35
N LEU A 118 8.83 2.90 -10.30
CA LEU A 118 9.49 3.51 -9.14
C LEU A 118 8.65 4.58 -8.43
N GLU A 119 7.62 5.11 -9.08
CA GLU A 119 6.60 5.98 -8.49
C GLU A 119 5.41 5.11 -8.09
N ASN A 120 5.05 5.12 -6.81
CA ASN A 120 3.85 4.44 -6.33
C ASN A 120 2.61 5.04 -7.03
N PRO A 121 1.64 4.22 -7.48
CA PRO A 121 0.43 4.71 -8.17
C PRO A 121 -0.42 5.66 -7.30
N GLU A 122 -0.28 5.63 -5.98
CA GLU A 122 -0.91 6.55 -5.01
C GLU A 122 -0.58 8.04 -5.27
N ALA A 123 0.51 8.35 -5.99
CA ALA A 123 0.83 9.73 -6.35
C ALA A 123 -0.07 10.31 -7.46
N PHE A 124 -0.98 9.52 -8.03
CA PHE A 124 -1.90 9.95 -9.09
C PHE A 124 -3.30 10.34 -8.58
N GLU A 125 -3.63 10.13 -7.31
CA GLU A 125 -4.96 10.51 -6.79
C GLU A 125 -5.11 12.02 -6.54
N ASP A 126 -4.01 12.77 -6.42
CA ASP A 126 -4.05 14.20 -6.08
C ASP A 126 -4.09 15.15 -7.31
N GLN A 127 -4.42 14.64 -8.50
CA GLN A 127 -4.39 15.48 -9.72
C GLN A 127 -5.58 15.31 -10.68
N THR A 128 -6.69 14.72 -10.23
CA THR A 128 -7.94 14.67 -11.03
C THR A 128 -9.10 15.51 -10.51
N ASP A 129 -8.92 16.38 -9.50
CA ASP A 129 -10.00 17.29 -9.08
C ASP A 129 -9.54 18.72 -8.74
N SER A 130 -8.70 19.31 -9.60
CA SER A 130 -8.42 20.74 -9.57
C SER A 130 -8.48 21.34 -10.97
N SER A 131 -9.57 21.06 -11.68
CA SER A 131 -9.97 21.84 -12.85
C SER A 131 -11.48 21.85 -13.06
N GLU A 132 -12.27 22.00 -11.99
CA GLU A 132 -13.62 22.56 -12.15
C GLU A 132 -13.56 24.05 -11.76
N SER A 133 -13.36 24.87 -12.79
CA SER A 133 -13.51 26.31 -12.72
C SER A 133 -14.88 26.65 -12.17
N ALA A 134 -14.95 27.22 -10.96
CA ALA A 134 -16.16 27.86 -10.45
C ALA A 134 -16.77 28.78 -11.53
N PRO A 135 -18.10 28.75 -11.76
CA PRO A 135 -18.71 29.60 -12.77
C PRO A 135 -18.55 31.08 -12.38
N PRO A 136 -18.32 31.99 -13.34
CA PRO A 136 -18.13 33.40 -13.03
C PRO A 136 -19.40 34.00 -12.41
N PRO A 137 -19.28 34.96 -11.48
CA PRO A 137 -20.44 35.61 -10.89
C PRO A 137 -21.26 36.36 -11.96
N PRO A 138 -22.59 36.47 -11.82
CA PRO A 138 -23.44 37.14 -12.79
C PRO A 138 -23.09 38.64 -12.89
N PRO A 139 -23.24 39.27 -14.07
CA PRO A 139 -22.92 40.68 -14.26
C PRO A 139 -23.87 41.58 -13.46
N PRO A 140 -23.40 42.75 -12.99
CA PRO A 140 -24.26 43.71 -12.28
C PRO A 140 -25.36 44.26 -13.20
N PRO A 141 -26.56 44.57 -12.67
CA PRO A 141 -27.65 45.11 -13.46
C PRO A 141 -27.31 46.50 -14.06
N PRO A 142 -27.85 46.84 -15.24
CA PRO A 142 -27.60 48.13 -15.88
C PRO A 142 -28.17 49.29 -15.05
N PRO A 143 -27.56 50.48 -15.10
CA PRO A 143 -28.07 51.65 -14.40
C PRO A 143 -29.44 52.09 -14.97
N PRO A 144 -30.36 52.58 -14.12
CA PRO A 144 -31.66 53.04 -14.58
C PRO A 144 -31.53 54.28 -15.49
N PRO A 145 -32.41 54.43 -16.50
CA PRO A 145 -32.42 55.62 -17.35
C PRO A 145 -32.85 56.87 -16.56
N PRO A 146 -32.42 58.08 -16.97
CA PRO A 146 -32.73 59.31 -16.25
C PRO A 146 -34.24 59.59 -16.28
N ALA A 147 -34.79 59.89 -15.10
CA ALA A 147 -36.18 60.25 -14.90
C ALA A 147 -36.53 61.53 -15.67
N VAL A 148 -37.45 61.43 -16.63
CA VAL A 148 -38.18 62.58 -17.17
C VAL A 148 -39.27 62.91 -16.15
N VAL A 149 -39.15 64.10 -15.56
CA VAL A 149 -40.12 64.63 -14.61
C VAL A 149 -41.42 64.93 -15.35
N VAL A 150 -42.48 64.18 -15.05
CA VAL A 150 -43.86 64.56 -15.36
C VAL A 150 -44.63 64.62 -14.04
N LYS A 151 -45.13 65.82 -13.73
CA LYS A 151 -46.01 66.13 -12.60
C LYS A 151 -47.44 65.73 -12.94
N GLN A 152 -48.10 64.99 -12.05
CA GLN A 152 -49.53 65.08 -11.72
C GLN A 152 -49.72 64.27 -10.41
N GLU A 153 -50.02 64.89 -9.26
CA GLU A 153 -51.37 65.16 -8.71
C GLU A 153 -52.26 63.89 -8.69
N VAL A 154 -52.96 63.47 -7.63
CA VAL A 154 -53.33 63.96 -6.29
C VAL A 154 -54.20 62.79 -5.69
N GLU A 155 -54.32 62.68 -4.35
CA GLU A 155 -55.37 61.93 -3.57
C GLU A 155 -55.37 60.37 -3.69
N ASP A 156 -55.75 59.53 -2.72
CA ASP A 156 -56.26 59.61 -1.34
C ASP A 156 -56.30 58.14 -0.79
N GLU A 157 -56.28 57.97 0.54
CA GLU A 157 -56.97 56.91 1.36
C GLU A 157 -56.72 55.40 1.01
N ASP A 158 -56.78 54.37 1.86
CA ASP A 158 -56.79 54.07 3.28
C ASP A 158 -56.62 52.53 3.38
N ASP A 159 -56.27 52.05 4.57
CA ASP A 159 -56.61 50.73 5.14
C ASP A 159 -56.03 49.37 4.67
N SER A 160 -55.72 48.59 5.72
CA SER A 160 -56.05 47.15 5.91
C SER A 160 -54.95 46.09 5.83
N TRP A 161 -54.51 45.73 7.05
CA TRP A 161 -54.43 44.38 7.63
C TRP A 161 -53.54 43.30 6.98
N ALA A 162 -52.47 42.94 7.71
CA ALA A 162 -51.76 41.67 7.58
C ALA A 162 -51.98 40.82 8.84
N THR A 163 -52.62 39.66 8.68
CA THR A 163 -52.44 38.47 9.54
C THR A 163 -52.70 37.23 8.71
N GLU A 164 -52.17 36.08 9.17
CA GLU A 164 -52.25 34.73 8.61
C GLU A 164 -51.08 34.45 7.65
N ASN A 165 -50.28 33.39 7.75
CA ASN A 165 -50.19 32.15 8.53
C ASN A 165 -48.67 31.84 8.57
N GLY A 166 -48.08 30.99 9.40
CA GLY A 166 -48.55 29.95 10.29
C GLY A 166 -47.28 29.25 10.80
N SER A 167 -47.30 28.84 12.06
CA SER A 167 -46.26 28.05 12.72
C SER A 167 -46.03 26.71 12.01
N GLU A 168 -44.82 26.14 12.10
CA GLU A 168 -44.54 24.92 12.89
C GLU A 168 -43.07 24.44 12.74
N PRO A 169 -42.58 23.57 13.67
CA PRO A 169 -41.16 23.41 14.02
C PRO A 169 -40.53 22.04 13.60
N SER A 170 -39.27 21.83 14.04
CA SER A 170 -38.38 20.64 13.94
C SER A 170 -39.03 19.28 14.29
N PRO A 171 -38.45 18.09 13.96
CA PRO A 171 -37.27 17.47 14.65
C PRO A 171 -36.30 16.72 13.68
N GLU A 172 -35.01 16.47 13.95
CA GLU A 172 -34.31 15.58 14.92
C GLU A 172 -34.59 14.07 14.77
N GLU A 173 -33.56 13.39 14.22
CA GLU A 173 -32.96 12.06 14.48
C GLU A 173 -33.85 10.91 15.02
N GLU A 174 -33.84 9.78 14.29
CA GLU A 174 -34.18 8.45 14.80
C GLU A 174 -32.97 7.52 14.55
N ASP A 175 -32.27 7.15 15.62
CA ASP A 175 -31.39 5.99 15.70
C ASP A 175 -32.27 4.75 15.97
N GLU A 176 -32.10 3.70 15.19
CA GLU A 176 -32.64 2.37 15.50
C GLU A 176 -31.48 1.38 15.69
N ASP A 177 -31.40 0.87 16.91
CA ASP A 177 -30.67 -0.32 17.34
C ASP A 177 -31.19 -1.58 16.60
N ASP A 178 -30.32 -2.58 16.41
CA ASP A 178 -30.74 -3.98 16.57
C ASP A 178 -29.53 -4.88 16.87
N ASP A 179 -29.67 -5.56 18.00
CA ASP A 179 -28.84 -6.60 18.60
C ASP A 179 -28.80 -7.89 17.74
N ASP A 180 -27.78 -8.74 17.94
CA ASP A 180 -27.99 -10.06 18.58
C ASP A 180 -26.80 -11.04 18.49
N GLU A 181 -26.47 -11.55 19.68
CA GLU A 181 -26.12 -12.93 20.07
C GLU A 181 -24.79 -13.64 19.66
N LEU A 182 -23.86 -13.61 20.63
CA LEU A 182 -23.30 -14.75 21.40
C LEU A 182 -23.39 -16.18 20.83
N CYS A 183 -22.23 -16.87 20.81
CA CYS A 183 -22.10 -18.27 21.21
C CYS A 183 -20.74 -18.52 21.88
N ASP A 184 -20.78 -18.90 23.17
CA ASP A 184 -19.71 -19.51 23.96
C ASP A 184 -19.22 -20.82 23.35
N GLU A 185 -17.96 -21.20 23.59
CA GLU A 185 -17.65 -22.47 24.27
C GLU A 185 -16.18 -22.56 24.65
N GLU A 186 -15.95 -22.63 25.97
CA GLU A 186 -14.70 -23.01 26.57
C GLU A 186 -14.21 -24.38 26.09
N ARG A 187 -12.89 -24.52 25.96
CA ARG A 187 -12.28 -25.83 26.13
C ARG A 187 -10.92 -25.73 26.79
N ASP A 188 -10.96 -25.86 28.11
CA ASP A 188 -9.90 -26.40 28.92
C ASP A 188 -9.29 -27.67 28.29
N ARG A 189 -7.96 -27.70 28.26
CA ARG A 189 -7.19 -28.95 28.29
C ARG A 189 -5.82 -28.74 28.92
N ALA A 190 -5.85 -28.71 30.25
CA ALA A 190 -4.76 -29.25 31.05
C ALA A 190 -4.75 -30.79 30.93
N SER A 191 -3.58 -31.36 30.74
CA SER A 191 -3.26 -32.75 31.10
C SER A 191 -1.75 -32.86 31.29
N ASP A 192 -1.33 -32.68 32.55
CA ASP A 192 -0.15 -33.33 33.10
C ASP A 192 -0.44 -34.84 33.22
N SER A 193 0.53 -35.68 32.90
CA SER A 193 0.68 -37.01 33.52
C SER A 193 2.12 -37.50 33.41
N ASP A 194 2.65 -37.81 34.58
CA ASP A 194 3.98 -38.28 34.95
C ASP A 194 4.37 -39.70 34.49
N GLY A 195 5.69 -39.97 34.52
CA GLY A 195 6.31 -41.26 34.88
C GLY A 195 6.33 -42.35 33.79
N GLU A 196 7.37 -43.17 33.59
CA GLU A 196 8.62 -43.48 34.29
C GLU A 196 9.49 -44.35 33.35
N PRO A 197 10.76 -44.66 33.72
CA PRO A 197 11.78 -45.20 32.82
C PRO A 197 11.81 -46.74 32.80
N TRP A 198 12.07 -47.32 31.63
CA TRP A 198 12.44 -48.73 31.54
C TRP A 198 13.93 -48.90 31.82
N GLY A 199 14.23 -49.33 33.05
CA GLY A 199 15.48 -50.01 33.40
C GLY A 199 15.43 -51.50 33.06
N GLY A 200 16.61 -52.10 32.91
CA GLY A 200 16.85 -53.53 32.73
C GLY A 200 17.99 -53.77 31.73
N LEU A 201 19.26 -53.64 32.17
CA LEU A 201 20.13 -54.76 32.58
C LEU A 201 20.43 -55.72 31.41
N ASP A 202 21.68 -55.73 30.94
CA ASP A 202 22.58 -56.86 31.22
C ASP A 202 24.02 -56.63 30.74
N ASN A 203 24.93 -57.11 31.58
CA ASN A 203 26.39 -57.18 31.42
C ASN A 203 26.82 -57.91 30.14
N LEU A 204 28.02 -57.59 29.62
CA LEU A 204 29.15 -58.53 29.52
C LEU A 204 30.39 -57.85 28.90
N ASP A 205 31.50 -57.98 29.64
CA ASP A 205 32.94 -57.95 29.27
C ASP A 205 33.44 -57.05 28.11
#